data_AF-A0A924RFC8-F1
#
_entry.id   AF-A0A924RFC8-F1
#
_cell.length_a   1.000
_cell.length_b   1.000
_cell.length_c   1.000
_cell.angle_alpha   90.00
_cell.angle_beta   90.00
_cell.angle_gamma   90.00
#
_symmetry.space_group_name_H-M   'P 1'
#
loop_
_entity.id
_entity.type
_entity.pdbx_description
1 polymer ?
#
loop_
_entity_poly.entity_id
_entity_poly.type
_entity_poly.pdbx_seq_one_letter_code
_entity_poly.pdbx_strand_id
1 'polypeptide(L)'
;VPGGFPDGDAFFTYLRDTFDVLYRDGQEGRPRMMSLGLHGRLAGRPGRTAALERFLDYVGTHSDVWVATRADIARHWRTNFPAHGVLRSKW
;
A
#
# COMPACT_ATOMS: atom_id res chain seq x y z
N VAL A 1 -19.74 0.47 16.72
CA VAL A 1 -19.44 -0.35 15.52
C VAL A 1 -18.24 -1.22 15.85
N PRO A 2 -18.25 -2.55 15.64
CA PRO A 2 -17.06 -3.36 15.87
C PRO A 2 -15.95 -2.85 14.91
N GLY A 3 -14.76 -2.57 15.43
CA GLY A 3 -13.68 -1.97 14.65
C GLY A 3 -13.08 -2.96 13.65
N GLY A 4 -13.55 -2.94 12.40
CA GLY A 4 -12.95 -3.69 11.29
C GLY A 4 -13.91 -4.01 10.15
N PHE A 5 -13.39 -4.68 9.12
CA PHE A 5 -14.19 -5.21 8.02
C PHE A 5 -14.94 -6.47 8.46
N PRO A 6 -16.25 -6.60 8.14
CA PRO A 6 -17.06 -7.76 8.52
C PRO A 6 -16.57 -9.05 7.87
N ASP A 7 -16.08 -8.98 6.63
CA ASP A 7 -15.65 -10.12 5.81
C ASP A 7 -14.52 -9.73 4.84
N GLY A 8 -14.11 -10.69 4.02
CA GLY A 8 -13.06 -10.49 3.01
C GLY A 8 -13.49 -9.60 1.83
N ASP A 9 -14.78 -9.54 1.50
CA ASP A 9 -15.26 -8.76 0.35
C ASP A 9 -15.30 -7.27 0.70
N ALA A 10 -15.71 -6.94 1.92
CA ALA A 10 -15.59 -5.58 2.46
C ALA A 10 -14.13 -5.11 2.53
N PHE A 11 -13.21 -6.00 2.93
CA PHE A 11 -11.77 -5.68 2.95
C PHE A 11 -11.22 -5.47 1.54
N PHE A 12 -11.50 -6.38 0.61
CA PHE A 12 -11.08 -6.27 -0.79
C PHE A 12 -11.61 -4.99 -1.44
N THR A 13 -12.90 -4.69 -1.26
CA THR A 13 -13.54 -3.49 -1.82
C THR A 13 -12.86 -2.23 -1.32
N TYR A 14 -12.59 -2.15 -0.02
CA TYR A 14 -11.87 -1.00 0.55
C TYR A 14 -10.45 -0.84 -0.01
N LEU A 15 -9.71 -1.94 -0.16
CA LEU A 15 -8.36 -1.91 -0.74
C LEU A 15 -8.39 -1.48 -2.21
N ARG A 16 -9.29 -2.07 -3.01
CA ARG A 16 -9.48 -1.74 -4.42
C ARG A 16 -9.84 -0.27 -4.58
N ASP A 17 -10.87 0.21 -3.89
CA ASP A 17 -11.34 1.59 -4.05
C ASP A 17 -10.25 2.60 -3.61
N THR A 18 -9.47 2.27 -2.58
CA THR A 18 -8.30 3.06 -2.17
C THR A 18 -7.24 3.08 -3.28
N PHE A 19 -6.93 1.92 -3.86
CA PHE A 19 -5.98 1.80 -4.96
C PHE A 19 -6.45 2.59 -6.18
N ASP A 20 -7.71 2.47 -6.61
CA ASP A 20 -8.26 3.10 -7.81
C ASP A 20 -8.17 4.63 -7.75
N VAL A 21 -8.47 5.20 -6.57
CA VAL A 21 -8.32 6.65 -6.35
C VAL A 21 -6.86 7.07 -6.47
N LEU A 22 -5.93 6.37 -5.81
CA LEU A 22 -4.51 6.71 -5.86
C LEU A 22 -3.89 6.46 -7.24
N TYR A 23 -4.37 5.43 -7.95
CA TYR A 23 -3.94 5.09 -9.28
C TYR A 23 -4.38 6.16 -10.27
N ARG A 24 -5.65 6.59 -10.23
CA ARG A 24 -6.15 7.71 -11.03
C ARG A 24 -5.34 8.99 -10.78
N ASP A 25 -5.13 9.36 -9.52
CA ASP A 25 -4.31 10.52 -9.17
C ASP A 25 -2.86 10.37 -9.71
N GLY A 26 -2.33 9.15 -9.71
CA GLY A 26 -1.04 8.80 -10.30
C GLY A 26 -0.99 9.01 -11.82
N GLN A 27 -2.02 8.58 -12.54
CA GLN A 27 -2.17 8.79 -13.99
C GLN A 27 -2.30 10.27 -14.35
N GLU A 28 -2.84 11.09 -13.45
CA GLU A 28 -2.87 12.56 -13.56
C GLU A 28 -1.53 13.23 -13.16
N GLY A 29 -0.46 12.45 -12.97
CA GLY A 29 0.89 12.94 -12.66
C GLY A 29 1.13 13.24 -11.17
N ARG A 30 0.25 12.74 -10.28
CA ARG A 30 0.35 12.95 -8.83
C ARG A 30 0.46 11.61 -8.08
N PRO A 31 1.48 10.78 -8.35
CA PRO A 31 1.61 9.48 -7.70
C PRO A 31 1.73 9.61 -6.18
N ARG A 32 1.19 8.62 -5.46
CA ARG A 32 1.17 8.53 -4.00
C ARG A 32 1.42 7.08 -3.57
N MET A 33 1.73 6.89 -2.29
CA MET A 33 1.95 5.56 -1.72
C MET A 33 0.69 5.04 -1.01
N MET A 34 0.48 3.72 -1.08
CA MET A 34 -0.49 2.99 -0.26
C MET A 34 0.26 2.08 0.70
N SER A 35 -0.17 2.00 1.97
CA SER A 35 0.35 1.05 2.95
C SER A 35 -0.73 0.04 3.31
N LEU A 36 -0.41 -1.25 3.24
CA LEU A 36 -1.30 -2.33 3.69
C LEU A 36 -0.84 -2.86 5.06
N GLY A 37 -1.67 -2.65 6.08
CA GLY A 37 -1.43 -3.18 7.42
C GLY A 37 -1.96 -4.60 7.55
N LEU A 38 -1.06 -5.59 7.65
CA LEU A 38 -1.41 -7.00 7.76
C LEU A 38 -0.95 -7.56 9.12
N HIS A 39 -1.78 -8.41 9.73
CA HIS A 39 -1.45 -9.14 10.94
C HIS A 39 -1.75 -10.62 10.73
N GLY A 40 -0.80 -11.51 11.05
CA GLY A 40 -0.96 -12.97 10.81
C GLY A 40 -2.23 -13.55 11.45
N ARG A 41 -2.54 -13.13 12.69
CA ARG A 41 -3.76 -13.58 13.41
C ARG A 41 -5.09 -13.14 12.78
N LEU A 42 -5.05 -12.19 11.83
CA LEU A 42 -6.23 -11.64 11.15
C LEU A 42 -6.21 -11.99 9.66
N ALA A 43 -5.27 -11.44 8.89
CA ALA A 43 -5.19 -11.61 7.44
C ALA A 43 -4.72 -13.01 7.03
N GLY A 44 -4.03 -13.74 7.92
CA GLY A 44 -3.59 -15.12 7.69
C GLY A 44 -4.66 -16.18 7.93
N ARG A 45 -5.88 -15.79 8.34
CA ARG A 45 -7.01 -16.73 8.42
C ARG A 45 -7.44 -17.08 6.98
N PRO A 46 -7.65 -18.35 6.61
CA PRO A 46 -7.96 -18.73 5.23
C PRO A 46 -9.12 -17.93 4.60
N GLY A 47 -10.21 -17.70 5.34
CA GLY A 47 -11.34 -16.89 4.86
C GLY A 47 -11.06 -15.40 4.64
N ARG A 48 -9.92 -14.89 5.12
CA ARG A 48 -9.45 -13.50 4.90
C ARG A 48 -8.27 -13.42 3.94
N THR A 49 -7.43 -14.46 3.86
CA THR A 49 -6.29 -14.51 2.94
C THR A 49 -6.74 -14.42 1.49
N ALA A 50 -7.85 -15.07 1.13
CA ALA A 50 -8.42 -15.00 -0.22
C ALA A 50 -8.71 -13.54 -0.68
N ALA A 51 -9.09 -12.65 0.23
CA ALA A 51 -9.30 -11.24 -0.11
C ALA A 51 -8.00 -10.50 -0.43
N LEU A 52 -6.91 -10.85 0.27
CA LEU A 52 -5.59 -10.30 -0.02
C LEU A 52 -5.07 -10.81 -1.36
N GLU A 53 -5.21 -12.10 -1.66
CA GLU A 53 -4.84 -12.69 -2.95
C GLU A 53 -5.55 -11.99 -4.11
N ARG A 54 -6.88 -11.85 -4.04
CA ARG A 54 -7.65 -11.10 -5.05
C ARG A 54 -7.17 -9.67 -5.23
N PHE A 55 -6.79 -8.99 -4.14
CA PHE A 55 -6.26 -7.63 -4.24
C PHE A 55 -4.89 -7.60 -4.93
N LEU A 56 -4.00 -8.56 -4.64
CA LEU A 56 -2.71 -8.66 -5.32
C LEU A 56 -2.87 -9.00 -6.80
N ASP A 57 -3.79 -9.90 -7.16
CA ASP A 57 -4.13 -10.20 -8.55
C ASP A 57 -4.66 -8.96 -9.27
N TYR A 58 -5.55 -8.20 -8.63
CA TYR A 58 -6.09 -6.94 -9.15
C TYR A 58 -5.01 -5.89 -9.38
N VAL A 59 -4.09 -5.71 -8.43
CA VAL A 59 -2.94 -4.81 -8.60
C VAL A 59 -2.06 -5.28 -9.77
N GLY A 60 -1.89 -6.59 -9.93
CA GLY A 60 -1.13 -7.19 -11.03
C GLY A 60 -1.69 -6.95 -12.43
N THR A 61 -2.95 -6.52 -12.57
CA THR A 61 -3.54 -6.16 -13.87
C THR A 61 -3.25 -4.72 -14.29
N HIS A 62 -2.59 -3.91 -13.45
CA HIS A 62 -2.29 -2.50 -13.72
C HIS A 62 -0.80 -2.31 -14.03
N SER A 63 -0.50 -1.46 -15.02
CA SER A 63 0.88 -1.05 -15.30
C SER A 63 1.35 0.00 -14.29
N ASP A 64 2.66 0.26 -14.25
CA ASP A 64 3.25 1.38 -13.50
C ASP A 64 2.99 1.37 -11.98
N VAL A 65 2.73 0.19 -11.42
CA VAL A 65 2.63 -0.02 -9.97
C VAL A 65 3.96 -0.52 -9.41
N TRP A 66 4.47 0.17 -8.38
CA TRP A 66 5.65 -0.27 -7.65
C TRP A 66 5.28 -0.97 -6.34
N VAL A 67 5.36 -2.30 -6.33
CA VAL A 67 5.28 -3.10 -5.09
C VAL A 67 6.65 -3.09 -4.42
N ALA A 68 6.75 -2.33 -3.32
CA ALA A 68 8.02 -1.99 -2.70
C ALA A 68 8.08 -2.35 -1.22
N THR A 69 9.28 -2.72 -0.74
CA THR A 69 9.53 -2.69 0.70
C THR A 69 9.68 -1.24 1.17
N ARG A 70 9.45 -0.99 2.47
CA ARG A 70 9.71 0.34 3.05
C ARG A 70 11.18 0.75 2.92
N ALA A 71 12.11 -0.21 2.90
CA ALA A 71 13.53 0.05 2.70
C ALA A 71 13.83 0.54 1.26
N ASP A 72 13.14 -0.02 0.26
CA ASP A 72 13.26 0.43 -1.12
C ASP A 72 12.75 1.86 -1.30
N ILE A 73 11.60 2.18 -0.71
CA ILE A 73 11.03 3.53 -0.71
C ILE A 73 12.02 4.51 -0.06
N ALA A 74 12.59 4.17 1.10
CA ALA A 74 13.57 5.02 1.77
C ALA A 74 14.83 5.26 0.91
N ARG A 75 15.34 4.23 0.23
CA ARG A 75 16.47 4.37 -0.70
C ARG A 75 16.13 5.24 -1.90
N HIS A 76 14.97 5.02 -2.51
CA HIS A 76 14.48 5.84 -3.62
C HIS A 76 14.37 7.31 -3.20
N TRP A 77 13.78 7.57 -2.03
CA TRP A 77 13.59 8.92 -1.53
C TRP A 77 14.93 9.62 -1.27
N ARG A 78 15.87 8.95 -0.59
CA ARG A 78 17.20 9.51 -0.32
C ARG A 78 17.98 9.84 -1.59
N THR A 79 17.78 9.06 -2.66
CA THR A 79 18.49 9.22 -3.93
C THR A 79 17.91 10.35 -4.78
N ASN A 80 16.57 10.43 -4.88
CA ASN A 80 15.89 11.35 -5.78
C ASN A 80 15.46 12.66 -5.10
N PHE A 81 15.30 12.65 -3.78
CA PHE A 81 14.88 13.78 -2.96
C PHE A 81 15.83 13.97 -1.76
N PRO A 82 17.13 14.26 -2.01
CA PRO A 82 18.10 14.38 -0.93
C PRO A 82 17.75 15.53 0.02
N ALA A 83 17.96 15.32 1.31
CA ALA A 83 17.71 16.35 2.31
C ALA A 83 18.66 17.55 2.10
N HIS A 84 18.10 18.75 1.99
CA HIS A 84 18.87 19.98 1.96
C HIS A 84 19.07 20.50 3.40
N GLY A 85 20.19 20.14 4.03
CA GLY A 85 20.56 20.63 5.35
C GLY A 85 21.43 19.65 6.14
N VAL A 86 22.22 20.18 7.09
CA VAL A 86 22.98 19.36 8.03
C VAL A 86 21.99 18.67 8.96
N LEU A 87 21.84 17.34 8.82
CA LEU A 87 21.18 16.52 9.83
C LEU A 87 22.00 16.65 11.11
N ARG A 88 21.57 17.52 12.03
CA ARG A 88 22.12 17.55 13.39
C ARG A 88 21.73 16.24 14.04
N SER A 89 22.70 15.33 14.16
CA SER A 89 22.55 14.14 14.99
C SER A 89 22.15 14.59 16.38
N LYS A 90 20.96 14.20 16.83
CA LYS A 90 20.49 14.38 18.20
C LYS A 90 20.57 13.10 19.02
N TRP A 91 21.36 12.14 18.53
CA TRP A 91 21.73 10.91 19.23
C TRP A 91 23.20 10.63 18.94
#